data_AF-A0A2S8BAX0-F1
#
_entry.id   AF-A0A2S8BAX0-F1
#
_cell.length_a   1.000
_cell.length_b   1.000
_cell.length_c   1.000
_cell.angle_alpha   90.00
_cell.angle_beta   90.00
_cell.angle_gamma   90.00
#
_symmetry.space_group_name_H-M   'P 1'
#
loop_
_entity.id
_entity.type
_entity.pdbx_description
1 polymer ?
#
loop_
_entity_poly.entity_id
_entity_poly.type
_entity_poly.pdbx_seq_one_letter_code
_entity_poly.pdbx_strand_id
1 'polypeptide(L)'
;MTETFINWGMAPDWAWGVATICGILLIALPLMLAVAMIIYADRKIWAAMALRRGPNVVGPFGLLQSFADGLKVFLQETIIPSGANRGLFLIAPIITFTVALMAWAVIPFNSGAVLADINVGLLYILAISSLGVYGVILSGWASNSKYPFFSAMRASAQMISYEVSIGFILIGVVLFADSFNLNEIIKAQQGHGLGIVNAFGFNLLLFPLAVLFFISSLAETSRTPFDLTEAESELVAGYQTEYSSMSFALFWLGEYANVLLMCTLNAVLFWGGWLPPIDWAPLYAVPGIIWLFAKILFFFFAFSWVKATVPRYRYDQLMRLGWKVFLPISLIWIFLISGYLMLTRYS
;
A
#
# COMPACT_ATOMS: atom_id res chain seq x y z
N MET A 1 -1.05 2.54 -26.52
CA MET A 1 -1.29 1.10 -26.78
C MET A 1 -2.53 0.87 -27.64
N THR A 2 -3.62 1.59 -27.44
CA THR A 2 -4.82 1.48 -28.30
C THR A 2 -4.53 1.82 -29.77
N GLU A 3 -3.88 2.95 -30.03
CA GLU A 3 -3.52 3.39 -31.40
C GLU A 3 -2.58 2.41 -32.11
N THR A 4 -1.67 1.76 -31.38
CA THR A 4 -0.75 0.76 -31.96
C THR A 4 -1.49 -0.49 -32.42
N PHE A 5 -2.52 -0.94 -31.68
CA PHE A 5 -3.34 -2.08 -32.09
C PHE A 5 -4.31 -1.74 -33.23
N ILE A 6 -4.80 -0.49 -33.28
CA ILE A 6 -5.59 0.01 -34.43
C ILE A 6 -4.71 0.05 -35.69
N ASN A 7 -3.46 0.50 -35.57
CA ASN A 7 -2.49 0.50 -36.68
C ASN A 7 -2.11 -0.92 -37.14
N TRP A 8 -2.28 -1.93 -36.29
CA TRP A 8 -2.11 -3.35 -36.65
C TRP A 8 -3.36 -3.98 -37.26
N GLY A 9 -4.42 -3.20 -37.51
CA GLY A 9 -5.61 -3.61 -38.24
C GLY A 9 -6.74 -4.18 -37.37
N MET A 10 -6.69 -4.00 -36.04
CA MET A 10 -7.77 -4.43 -35.14
C MET A 10 -8.93 -3.41 -35.12
N ALA A 11 -10.17 -3.92 -35.01
CA ALA A 11 -11.33 -3.07 -34.80
C ALA A 11 -11.17 -2.23 -33.52
N PRO A 12 -11.63 -0.96 -33.49
CA PRO A 12 -11.37 -0.03 -32.38
C PRO A 12 -11.77 -0.57 -31.00
N ASP A 13 -12.93 -1.24 -30.89
CA ASP A 13 -13.43 -1.79 -29.62
C ASP A 13 -12.56 -2.94 -29.11
N TRP A 14 -12.13 -3.82 -30.03
CA TRP A 14 -11.23 -4.92 -29.71
C TRP A 14 -9.81 -4.43 -29.39
N ALA A 15 -9.31 -3.42 -30.11
CA ALA A 15 -8.04 -2.78 -29.82
C ALA A 15 -8.03 -2.13 -28.42
N TRP A 16 -9.14 -1.53 -28.01
CA TRP A 16 -9.31 -1.00 -26.65
C TRP A 16 -9.32 -2.09 -25.59
N GLY A 17 -10.11 -3.15 -25.78
CA GLY A 17 -10.16 -4.28 -24.85
C GLY A 17 -8.80 -4.97 -24.69
N VAL A 18 -8.08 -5.19 -25.79
CA VAL A 18 -6.76 -5.83 -25.76
C VAL A 18 -5.72 -4.90 -25.12
N ALA A 19 -5.73 -3.59 -25.45
CA ALA A 19 -4.81 -2.63 -24.85
C ALA A 19 -4.98 -2.52 -23.33
N THR A 20 -6.21 -2.53 -22.84
CA THR A 20 -6.51 -2.47 -21.40
C THR A 20 -6.07 -3.74 -20.69
N ILE A 21 -6.35 -4.93 -21.24
CA ILE A 21 -5.87 -6.21 -20.69
C ILE A 21 -4.34 -6.25 -20.67
N CYS A 22 -3.67 -5.86 -21.75
CA CYS A 22 -2.22 -5.78 -21.80
C CYS A 22 -1.67 -4.81 -20.74
N GLY A 23 -2.32 -3.65 -20.55
CA GLY A 23 -1.96 -2.69 -19.51
C GLY A 23 -2.12 -3.23 -18.09
N ILE A 24 -3.22 -3.94 -17.82
CA ILE A 24 -3.45 -4.61 -16.53
C ILE A 24 -2.36 -5.65 -16.27
N LEU A 25 -2.04 -6.50 -17.24
CA LEU A 25 -1.00 -7.52 -17.11
C LEU A 25 0.40 -6.91 -16.94
N LEU A 26 0.67 -5.78 -17.62
CA LEU A 26 1.92 -5.04 -17.50
C LEU A 26 2.13 -4.45 -16.10
N ILE A 27 1.06 -4.19 -15.34
CA ILE A 27 1.15 -3.75 -13.94
C ILE A 27 1.14 -4.95 -12.99
N ALA A 28 0.20 -5.89 -13.19
CA ALA A 28 -0.01 -7.00 -12.28
C ALA A 28 1.19 -7.96 -12.20
N LEU A 29 1.80 -8.33 -13.34
CA LEU A 29 2.92 -9.28 -13.34
C LEU A 29 4.18 -8.71 -12.68
N PRO A 30 4.65 -7.48 -13.00
CA PRO A 30 5.77 -6.88 -12.28
C PRO A 30 5.45 -6.62 -10.81
N LEU A 31 4.20 -6.27 -10.45
CA LEU A 31 3.81 -6.09 -9.07
C LEU A 31 3.91 -7.40 -8.27
N MET A 32 3.44 -8.53 -8.82
CA MET A 32 3.59 -9.83 -8.17
C MET A 32 5.06 -10.20 -7.96
N LEU A 33 5.91 -9.92 -8.95
CA LEU A 33 7.35 -10.10 -8.81
C LEU A 33 7.96 -9.17 -7.77
N ALA A 34 7.53 -7.89 -7.74
CA ALA A 34 7.97 -6.91 -6.75
C ALA A 34 7.62 -7.36 -5.33
N VAL A 35 6.39 -7.84 -5.11
CA VAL A 35 5.96 -8.41 -3.83
C VAL A 35 6.84 -9.58 -3.42
N ALA A 36 7.10 -10.54 -4.31
CA ALA A 36 7.97 -11.68 -4.02
C ALA A 36 9.40 -11.24 -3.63
N MET A 37 9.97 -10.26 -4.35
CA MET A 37 11.30 -9.72 -4.05
C MET A 37 11.32 -8.91 -2.75
N ILE A 38 10.23 -8.26 -2.40
CA ILE A 38 10.10 -7.48 -1.17
C ILE A 38 10.00 -8.35 0.07
N ILE A 39 9.34 -9.51 -0.01
CA ILE A 39 9.36 -10.50 1.06
C ILE A 39 10.80 -10.97 1.33
N TYR A 40 11.59 -11.18 0.26
CA TYR A 40 13.01 -11.47 0.39
C TYR A 40 13.78 -10.30 1.02
N ALA A 41 13.51 -9.07 0.60
CA ALA A 41 14.15 -7.87 1.14
C ALA A 41 13.85 -7.71 2.64
N ASP A 42 12.60 -7.87 3.08
CA ASP A 42 12.20 -7.76 4.49
C ASP A 42 12.99 -8.73 5.38
N ARG A 43 13.10 -10.00 4.95
CA ARG A 43 13.89 -11.01 5.68
C ARG A 43 15.35 -10.63 5.80
N LYS A 44 15.93 -10.03 4.77
CA LYS A 44 17.35 -9.64 4.74
C LYS A 44 17.61 -8.40 5.60
N ILE A 45 16.73 -7.40 5.51
CA ILE A 45 16.78 -6.17 6.31
C ILE A 45 16.64 -6.51 7.80
N TRP A 46 15.66 -7.34 8.15
CA TRP A 46 15.44 -7.75 9.54
C TRP A 46 16.59 -8.59 10.09
N ALA A 47 17.12 -9.53 9.31
CA ALA A 47 18.30 -10.30 9.69
C ALA A 47 19.51 -9.39 9.95
N ALA A 48 19.77 -8.43 9.05
CA ALA A 48 20.87 -7.48 9.20
C ALA A 48 20.75 -6.64 10.48
N MET A 49 19.55 -6.18 10.82
CA MET A 49 19.31 -5.45 12.07
C MET A 49 19.51 -6.31 13.32
N ALA A 50 19.20 -7.60 13.24
CA ALA A 50 19.47 -8.56 14.31
C ALA A 50 20.91 -9.11 14.28
N LEU A 51 21.83 -8.49 13.52
CA LEU A 51 23.23 -8.91 13.36
C LEU A 51 23.40 -10.37 12.91
N ARG A 52 22.44 -10.91 12.16
CA ARG A 52 22.48 -12.25 11.57
C ARG A 52 22.36 -12.20 10.06
N ARG A 53 22.79 -13.27 9.39
CA ARG A 53 22.65 -13.37 7.93
C ARG A 53 21.23 -13.81 7.57
N GLY A 54 20.63 -13.10 6.61
CA GLY A 54 19.35 -13.48 6.01
C GLY A 54 19.48 -14.71 5.08
N PRO A 55 18.46 -14.99 4.25
CA PRO A 55 18.50 -16.10 3.29
C PRO A 55 19.72 -16.00 2.37
N ASN A 56 20.60 -17.01 2.42
CA ASN A 56 21.88 -17.05 1.70
C ASN A 56 22.14 -18.36 0.94
N VAL A 57 21.21 -19.33 0.98
CA VAL A 57 21.43 -20.69 0.46
C VAL A 57 20.81 -20.89 -0.92
N VAL A 58 19.53 -20.51 -1.10
CA VAL A 58 18.80 -20.78 -2.34
C VAL A 58 19.12 -19.72 -3.40
N GLY A 59 20.07 -20.06 -4.27
CA GLY A 59 20.55 -19.19 -5.36
C GLY A 59 21.58 -18.14 -4.93
N PRO A 60 22.14 -17.36 -5.87
CA PRO A 60 23.09 -16.29 -5.56
C PRO A 60 22.47 -15.26 -4.60
N PHE A 61 23.12 -15.04 -3.46
CA PHE A 61 22.61 -14.16 -2.39
C PHE A 61 21.21 -14.52 -1.84
N GLY A 62 20.68 -15.72 -2.09
CA GLY A 62 19.33 -16.11 -1.67
C GLY A 62 18.19 -15.57 -2.53
N LEU A 63 18.46 -15.00 -3.72
CA LEU A 63 17.43 -14.39 -4.58
C LEU A 63 16.34 -15.37 -5.04
N LEU A 64 16.67 -16.66 -5.12
CA LEU A 64 15.72 -17.69 -5.54
C LEU A 64 14.82 -18.18 -4.40
N GLN A 65 15.01 -17.69 -3.17
CA GLN A 65 14.22 -18.11 -2.00
C GLN A 65 12.73 -17.83 -2.19
N SER A 66 12.35 -16.63 -2.65
CA SER A 66 10.93 -16.28 -2.81
C SER A 66 10.24 -17.15 -3.86
N PHE A 67 10.95 -17.56 -4.91
CA PHE A 67 10.44 -18.49 -5.92
C PHE A 67 10.29 -19.91 -5.35
N ALA A 68 11.24 -20.36 -4.52
CA ALA A 68 11.15 -21.64 -3.84
C ALA A 68 9.97 -21.69 -2.84
N ASP A 69 9.74 -20.60 -2.09
CA ASP A 69 8.61 -20.47 -1.18
C ASP A 69 7.28 -20.48 -1.97
N GLY A 70 7.20 -19.77 -3.08
CA GLY A 70 6.03 -19.78 -3.96
C GLY A 70 5.75 -21.18 -4.53
N LEU A 71 6.78 -21.87 -5.03
CA LEU A 71 6.64 -23.24 -5.54
C LEU A 71 6.23 -24.22 -4.44
N LYS A 72 6.79 -24.09 -3.24
CA LYS A 72 6.39 -24.90 -2.07
C LYS A 72 4.90 -24.74 -1.80
N VAL A 73 4.41 -23.51 -1.72
CA VAL A 73 3.01 -23.24 -1.40
C VAL A 73 2.09 -23.72 -2.53
N PHE A 74 2.53 -23.65 -3.79
CA PHE A 74 1.79 -24.18 -4.93
C PHE A 74 1.67 -25.71 -4.92
N LEU A 75 2.72 -26.42 -4.49
CA LEU A 75 2.74 -27.88 -4.39
C LEU A 75 2.03 -28.40 -3.12
N GLN A 76 1.80 -27.54 -2.14
CA GLN A 76 1.15 -27.91 -0.89
C GLN A 76 -0.33 -28.19 -1.12
N GLU A 77 -0.87 -29.20 -0.42
CA GLU A 77 -2.27 -29.57 -0.50
C GLU A 77 -3.18 -28.44 0.01
N THR A 78 -4.28 -28.18 -0.72
CA THR A 78 -5.32 -27.24 -0.28
C THR A 78 -6.33 -27.99 0.59
N ILE A 79 -6.30 -27.71 1.88
CA ILE A 79 -7.21 -28.23 2.89
C ILE A 79 -8.34 -27.20 3.09
N ILE A 80 -9.58 -27.66 2.96
CA ILE A 80 -10.77 -26.88 3.27
C ILE A 80 -11.41 -27.49 4.53
N PRO A 81 -11.52 -26.75 5.65
CA PRO A 81 -12.11 -27.27 6.88
C PRO A 81 -13.56 -27.72 6.67
N SER A 82 -13.97 -28.81 7.30
CA SER A 82 -15.34 -29.36 7.18
C SER A 82 -16.40 -28.43 7.77
N GLY A 83 -16.05 -27.65 8.80
CA GLY A 83 -16.92 -26.67 9.42
C GLY A 83 -17.03 -25.34 8.68
N ALA A 84 -16.15 -25.08 7.69
CA ALA A 84 -16.09 -23.80 6.99
C ALA A 84 -17.15 -23.69 5.88
N ASN A 85 -17.61 -22.47 5.59
CA ASN A 85 -18.45 -22.21 4.43
C ASN A 85 -17.59 -22.18 3.15
N ARG A 86 -17.66 -23.25 2.36
CA ARG A 86 -16.81 -23.45 1.16
C ARG A 86 -16.81 -22.29 0.18
N GLY A 87 -17.97 -21.68 -0.07
CA GLY A 87 -18.10 -20.59 -1.05
C GLY A 87 -17.36 -19.33 -0.58
N LEU A 88 -17.70 -18.85 0.62
CA LEU A 88 -17.06 -17.67 1.19
C LEU A 88 -15.58 -17.90 1.51
N PHE A 89 -15.22 -19.11 1.91
CA PHE A 89 -13.84 -19.46 2.23
C PHE A 89 -12.93 -19.29 1.01
N LEU A 90 -13.35 -19.74 -0.17
CA LEU A 90 -12.56 -19.59 -1.40
C LEU A 90 -12.61 -18.18 -2.00
N ILE A 91 -13.73 -17.48 -1.86
CA ILE A 91 -13.92 -16.13 -2.42
C ILE A 91 -13.15 -15.07 -1.62
N ALA A 92 -13.07 -15.19 -0.29
CA ALA A 92 -12.45 -14.16 0.54
C ALA A 92 -10.98 -13.83 0.17
N PRO A 93 -10.07 -14.81 -0.02
CA PRO A 93 -8.70 -14.52 -0.49
C PRO A 93 -8.68 -13.86 -1.87
N ILE A 94 -9.57 -14.29 -2.78
CA ILE A 94 -9.68 -13.72 -4.13
C ILE A 94 -10.08 -12.24 -4.03
N ILE A 95 -11.05 -11.90 -3.18
CA ILE A 95 -11.46 -10.50 -2.96
C ILE A 95 -10.27 -9.69 -2.45
N THR A 96 -9.58 -10.14 -1.39
CA THR A 96 -8.44 -9.37 -0.84
C THR A 96 -7.36 -9.11 -1.89
N PHE A 97 -7.01 -10.12 -2.69
CA PHE A 97 -5.97 -10.00 -3.70
C PHE A 97 -6.40 -9.10 -4.88
N THR A 98 -7.62 -9.30 -5.40
CA THR A 98 -8.15 -8.51 -6.51
C THR A 98 -8.31 -7.04 -6.14
N VAL A 99 -8.82 -6.74 -4.94
CA VAL A 99 -8.92 -5.38 -4.41
C VAL A 99 -7.55 -4.72 -4.29
N ALA A 100 -6.56 -5.44 -3.76
CA ALA A 100 -5.19 -4.95 -3.66
C ALA A 100 -4.61 -4.61 -5.05
N LEU A 101 -4.86 -5.42 -6.08
CA LEU A 101 -4.41 -5.13 -7.45
C LEU A 101 -5.17 -3.97 -8.10
N MET A 102 -6.48 -3.85 -7.87
CA MET A 102 -7.30 -2.78 -8.45
C MET A 102 -6.80 -1.39 -8.00
N ALA A 103 -6.33 -1.25 -6.76
CA ALA A 103 -5.79 0.02 -6.26
C ALA A 103 -4.63 0.58 -7.11
N TRP A 104 -3.84 -0.30 -7.76
CA TRP A 104 -2.69 0.10 -8.57
C TRP A 104 -3.06 0.70 -9.93
N ALA A 105 -4.31 0.58 -10.38
CA ALA A 105 -4.75 1.07 -11.68
C ALA A 105 -4.59 2.59 -11.85
N VAL A 106 -4.66 3.34 -10.74
CA VAL A 106 -4.64 4.81 -10.75
C VAL A 106 -3.26 5.37 -10.41
N ILE A 107 -2.32 4.51 -9.99
CA ILE A 107 -0.97 4.97 -9.62
C ILE A 107 -0.22 5.44 -10.86
N PRO A 108 0.34 6.66 -10.81
CA PRO A 108 1.13 7.17 -11.91
C PRO A 108 2.62 6.85 -11.77
N PHE A 109 3.16 6.14 -12.76
CA PHE A 109 4.58 5.75 -12.79
C PHE A 109 5.49 6.80 -13.45
N ASN A 110 4.92 7.66 -14.29
CA ASN A 110 5.59 8.77 -14.98
C ASN A 110 4.54 9.76 -15.51
N SER A 111 4.95 10.90 -16.08
CA SER A 111 4.09 12.02 -16.54
C SER A 111 2.99 11.71 -17.58
N GLY A 112 2.87 10.46 -18.00
CA GLY A 112 1.77 9.90 -18.81
C GLY A 112 1.66 8.37 -18.73
N ALA A 113 2.34 7.75 -17.75
CA ALA A 113 2.34 6.30 -17.56
C ALA A 113 1.38 5.93 -16.42
N VAL A 114 0.09 6.04 -16.70
CA VAL A 114 -1.02 5.66 -15.81
C VAL A 114 -1.96 4.75 -16.59
N LEU A 115 -2.48 3.69 -15.97
CA LEU A 115 -3.45 2.82 -16.64
C LEU A 115 -4.80 3.52 -16.79
N ALA A 116 -5.29 4.12 -15.70
CA ALA A 116 -6.52 4.90 -15.68
C ALA A 116 -6.27 6.25 -14.99
N ASP A 117 -6.19 7.32 -15.78
CA ASP A 117 -6.14 8.68 -15.26
C ASP A 117 -7.57 9.14 -14.92
N ILE A 118 -7.92 9.07 -13.63
CA ILE A 118 -9.25 9.41 -13.12
C ILE A 118 -9.13 10.72 -12.35
N ASN A 119 -9.97 11.70 -12.68
CA ASN A 119 -10.02 13.00 -11.98
C ASN A 119 -10.22 12.86 -10.46
N VAL A 120 -10.87 11.78 -10.04
CA VAL A 120 -11.20 11.48 -8.64
C VAL A 120 -10.33 10.33 -8.09
N GLY A 121 -9.09 10.25 -8.54
CA GLY A 121 -8.19 9.12 -8.27
C GLY A 121 -7.95 8.85 -6.78
N LEU A 122 -7.86 9.89 -5.95
CA LEU A 122 -7.70 9.72 -4.51
C LEU A 122 -8.92 9.06 -3.84
N LEU A 123 -10.15 9.45 -4.21
CA LEU A 123 -11.37 8.85 -3.64
C LEU A 123 -11.55 7.41 -4.11
N TYR A 124 -11.09 7.08 -5.32
CA TYR A 124 -11.06 5.70 -5.80
C TYR A 124 -10.19 4.80 -4.92
N ILE A 125 -9.01 5.28 -4.49
CA ILE A 125 -8.13 4.51 -3.61
C ILE A 125 -8.75 4.32 -2.22
N LEU A 126 -9.38 5.35 -1.66
CA LEU A 126 -10.15 5.22 -0.41
C LEU A 126 -11.29 4.20 -0.54
N ALA A 127 -12.05 4.25 -1.64
CA ALA A 127 -13.13 3.30 -1.87
C ALA A 127 -12.62 1.85 -1.96
N ILE A 128 -11.48 1.63 -2.62
CA ILE A 128 -10.88 0.29 -2.73
C ILE A 128 -10.30 -0.17 -1.39
N SER A 129 -9.69 0.71 -0.60
CA SER A 129 -9.18 0.30 0.72
C SER A 129 -10.31 -0.21 1.62
N SER A 130 -11.46 0.48 1.61
CA SER A 130 -12.65 0.04 2.34
C SER A 130 -13.15 -1.35 1.90
N LEU A 131 -13.03 -1.67 0.60
CA LEU A 131 -13.35 -3.01 0.06
C LEU A 131 -12.37 -4.08 0.56
N GLY A 132 -11.13 -3.72 0.87
CA GLY A 132 -10.12 -4.63 1.41
C GLY A 132 -10.51 -5.17 2.78
N VAL A 133 -11.12 -4.33 3.61
CA VAL A 133 -11.61 -4.71 4.95
C VAL A 133 -12.68 -5.80 4.87
N TYR A 134 -13.56 -5.76 3.86
CA TYR A 134 -14.56 -6.80 3.67
C TYR A 134 -13.92 -8.17 3.43
N GLY A 135 -12.82 -8.23 2.68
CA GLY A 135 -12.11 -9.50 2.45
C GLY A 135 -11.59 -10.11 3.76
N VAL A 136 -11.12 -9.29 4.70
CA VAL A 136 -10.64 -9.72 6.02
C VAL A 136 -11.79 -10.19 6.92
N ILE A 137 -12.93 -9.50 6.91
CA ILE A 137 -14.10 -9.91 7.70
C ILE A 137 -14.67 -11.24 7.18
N LEU A 138 -14.81 -11.35 5.86
CA LEU A 138 -15.35 -12.55 5.22
C LEU A 138 -14.47 -13.77 5.49
N SER A 139 -13.15 -13.63 5.50
CA SER A 139 -12.23 -14.74 5.77
C SER A 139 -12.34 -15.28 7.19
N GLY A 140 -12.42 -14.38 8.19
CA GLY A 140 -12.62 -14.77 9.58
C GLY A 140 -13.98 -15.40 9.84
N TRP A 141 -15.04 -14.92 9.19
CA TRP A 141 -16.38 -15.50 9.31
C TRP A 141 -16.53 -16.84 8.59
N ALA A 142 -15.95 -16.96 7.39
CA ALA A 142 -16.01 -18.18 6.58
C ALA A 142 -15.33 -19.38 7.25
N SER A 143 -14.32 -19.13 8.07
CA SER A 143 -13.54 -20.13 8.80
C SER A 143 -14.34 -20.87 9.89
N ASN A 144 -15.51 -20.35 10.30
CA ASN A 144 -16.41 -20.93 11.30
C ASN A 144 -15.72 -21.39 12.61
N SER A 145 -14.69 -20.65 13.03
CA SER A 145 -13.96 -20.85 14.27
C SER A 145 -13.94 -19.54 15.05
N LYS A 146 -14.00 -19.62 16.38
CA LYS A 146 -14.13 -18.43 17.24
C LYS A 146 -12.88 -17.55 17.21
N TYR A 147 -11.68 -18.16 17.23
CA TYR A 147 -10.42 -17.40 17.26
C TYR A 147 -10.17 -16.58 15.99
N PRO A 148 -10.32 -17.16 14.77
CA PRO A 148 -10.12 -16.41 13.52
C PRO A 148 -11.17 -15.31 13.35
N PHE A 149 -12.41 -15.56 13.80
CA PHE A 149 -13.47 -14.56 13.80
C PHE A 149 -13.15 -13.37 14.71
N PHE A 150 -12.70 -13.61 15.95
CA PHE A 150 -12.26 -12.53 16.84
C PHE A 150 -11.06 -11.76 16.28
N SER A 151 -10.13 -12.44 15.62
CA SER A 151 -9.01 -11.76 14.97
C SER A 151 -9.46 -10.88 13.81
N ALA A 152 -10.32 -11.38 12.92
CA ALA A 152 -10.85 -10.61 11.80
C ALA A 152 -11.60 -9.36 12.27
N MET A 153 -12.39 -9.47 13.35
CA MET A 153 -13.09 -8.33 13.97
C MET A 153 -12.13 -7.27 14.52
N ARG A 154 -11.01 -7.67 15.12
CA ARG A 154 -9.97 -6.74 15.61
C ARG A 154 -9.22 -6.09 14.44
N ALA A 155 -8.86 -6.88 13.43
CA ALA A 155 -8.19 -6.39 12.23
C ALA A 155 -9.05 -5.36 11.50
N SER A 156 -10.32 -5.67 11.28
CA SER A 156 -11.23 -4.76 10.59
C SER A 156 -11.47 -3.48 11.35
N ALA A 157 -11.68 -3.56 12.67
CA ALA A 157 -11.85 -2.37 13.52
C ALA A 157 -10.60 -1.47 13.51
N GLN A 158 -9.40 -2.07 13.49
CA GLN A 158 -8.15 -1.34 13.32
C GLN A 158 -8.06 -0.68 11.94
N MET A 159 -8.22 -1.46 10.86
CA MET A 159 -8.12 -0.92 9.50
C MET A 159 -9.08 0.26 9.28
N ILE A 160 -10.36 0.11 9.65
CA ILE A 160 -11.37 1.17 9.53
C ILE A 160 -11.01 2.40 10.36
N SER A 161 -10.54 2.23 11.59
CA SER A 161 -10.21 3.37 12.46
C SER A 161 -9.07 4.22 11.90
N TYR A 162 -8.08 3.58 11.28
CA TYR A 162 -6.94 4.27 10.68
C TYR A 162 -7.22 4.77 9.27
N GLU A 163 -8.13 4.14 8.53
CA GLU A 163 -8.63 4.62 7.24
C GLU A 163 -9.32 5.98 7.38
N VAL A 164 -10.11 6.19 8.44
CA VAL A 164 -10.71 7.51 8.74
C VAL A 164 -9.64 8.57 8.97
N SER A 165 -8.57 8.23 9.71
CA SER A 165 -7.45 9.16 9.93
C SER A 165 -6.74 9.50 8.60
N ILE A 166 -6.51 8.50 7.76
CA ILE A 166 -5.92 8.68 6.43
C ILE A 166 -6.80 9.58 5.57
N GLY A 167 -8.12 9.35 5.53
CA GLY A 167 -9.06 10.20 4.80
C GLY A 167 -8.93 11.69 5.16
N PHE A 168 -8.82 12.00 6.45
CA PHE A 168 -8.57 13.37 6.91
C PHE A 168 -7.20 13.92 6.47
N ILE A 169 -6.14 13.13 6.61
CA ILE A 169 -4.79 13.54 6.17
C ILE A 169 -4.76 13.84 4.67
N LEU A 170 -5.47 13.03 3.88
CA LEU A 170 -5.58 13.20 2.43
C LEU A 170 -6.28 14.51 2.04
N ILE A 171 -7.30 14.93 2.78
CA ILE A 171 -7.95 16.25 2.56
C ILE A 171 -6.92 17.37 2.70
N GLY A 172 -6.02 17.30 3.69
CA GLY A 172 -4.95 18.29 3.88
C GLY A 172 -4.02 18.42 2.65
N VAL A 173 -3.69 17.29 2.00
CA VAL A 173 -2.87 17.28 0.78
C VAL A 173 -3.65 17.84 -0.42
N VAL A 174 -4.92 17.46 -0.57
CA VAL A 174 -5.78 17.95 -1.66
C VAL A 174 -5.99 19.46 -1.58
N LEU A 175 -6.16 20.03 -0.39
CA LEU A 175 -6.30 21.49 -0.23
C LEU A 175 -5.08 22.26 -0.76
N PHE A 176 -3.88 21.72 -0.59
CA PHE A 176 -2.66 22.30 -1.17
C PHE A 176 -2.57 22.10 -2.68
N ALA A 177 -2.89 20.91 -3.17
CA ALA A 177 -2.78 20.56 -4.58
C ALA A 177 -3.91 21.09 -5.48
N ASP A 178 -5.08 21.44 -4.91
CA ASP A 178 -6.30 21.88 -5.61
C ASP A 178 -6.91 20.83 -6.58
N SER A 179 -6.53 19.57 -6.43
CA SER A 179 -7.01 18.49 -7.27
C SER A 179 -7.01 17.14 -6.55
N PHE A 180 -7.92 16.27 -6.97
CA PHE A 180 -7.98 14.86 -6.54
C PHE A 180 -7.21 13.92 -7.49
N ASN A 181 -6.71 14.44 -8.61
CA ASN A 181 -5.90 13.67 -9.55
C ASN A 181 -4.46 13.51 -9.03
N LEU A 182 -3.98 12.26 -8.91
CA LEU A 182 -2.62 11.97 -8.45
C LEU A 182 -1.53 12.60 -9.33
N ASN A 183 -1.79 12.70 -10.64
CA ASN A 183 -0.83 13.32 -11.55
C ASN A 183 -0.65 14.81 -11.29
N GLU A 184 -1.77 15.49 -11.02
CA GLU A 184 -1.79 16.92 -10.73
C GLU A 184 -1.20 17.20 -9.34
N ILE A 185 -1.48 16.34 -8.35
CA ILE A 185 -0.87 16.40 -7.02
C ILE A 185 0.66 16.33 -7.12
N ILE A 186 1.20 15.44 -7.94
CA ILE A 186 2.66 15.32 -8.12
C ILE A 186 3.24 16.55 -8.81
N LYS A 187 2.58 17.05 -9.88
CA LYS A 187 3.04 18.28 -10.54
C LYS A 187 2.99 19.49 -9.62
N ALA A 188 1.97 19.58 -8.76
CA ALA A 188 1.85 20.61 -7.74
C ALA A 188 2.98 20.56 -6.70
N GLN A 189 3.73 19.46 -6.58
CA GLN A 189 4.87 19.36 -5.65
C GLN A 189 6.16 20.00 -6.18
N GLN A 190 6.21 20.40 -7.45
CA GLN A 190 7.38 21.04 -8.03
C GLN A 190 7.67 22.38 -7.36
N GLY A 191 8.87 22.57 -6.81
CA GLY A 191 9.32 23.83 -6.21
C GLY A 191 8.75 24.17 -4.81
N HIS A 192 7.88 23.34 -4.22
CA HIS A 192 7.25 23.64 -2.92
C HIS A 192 7.99 23.12 -1.67
N GLY A 193 9.07 22.34 -1.81
CA GLY A 193 9.93 21.93 -0.71
C GLY A 193 11.05 22.92 -0.46
N LEU A 194 10.76 24.00 0.29
CA LEU A 194 11.72 25.06 0.64
C LEU A 194 12.37 25.77 -0.57
N GLY A 195 11.72 25.71 -1.75
CA GLY A 195 12.16 26.36 -2.98
C GLY A 195 13.21 25.60 -3.81
N ILE A 196 13.72 24.47 -3.32
CA ILE A 196 14.81 23.70 -3.98
C ILE A 196 14.44 22.22 -4.16
N VAL A 197 13.57 21.68 -3.30
CA VAL A 197 13.21 20.26 -3.26
C VAL A 197 11.79 20.07 -3.77
N ASN A 198 11.58 19.06 -4.61
CA ASN A 198 10.25 18.71 -5.14
C ASN A 198 9.52 17.78 -4.15
N ALA A 199 9.10 18.29 -3.01
CA ALA A 199 8.33 17.53 -2.03
C ALA A 199 7.51 18.42 -1.08
N PHE A 200 6.23 18.08 -0.92
CA PHE A 200 5.36 18.65 0.11
C PHE A 200 5.84 18.31 1.53
N GLY A 201 6.54 17.19 1.72
CA GLY A 201 7.06 16.78 3.03
C GLY A 201 8.03 17.79 3.66
N PHE A 202 8.72 18.62 2.86
CA PHE A 202 9.58 19.67 3.40
C PHE A 202 8.86 20.99 3.71
N ASN A 203 7.56 21.09 3.37
CA ASN A 203 6.73 22.19 3.85
C ASN A 203 6.43 21.95 5.34
N LEU A 204 6.79 22.90 6.19
CA LEU A 204 6.64 22.84 7.65
C LEU A 204 5.21 22.45 8.07
N LEU A 205 4.22 22.84 7.26
CA LEU A 205 2.80 22.62 7.55
C LEU A 205 2.32 21.21 7.15
N LEU A 206 2.91 20.61 6.12
CA LEU A 206 2.58 19.27 5.65
C LEU A 206 3.46 18.17 6.24
N PHE A 207 4.63 18.51 6.80
CA PHE A 207 5.53 17.54 7.41
C PHE A 207 4.87 16.70 8.50
N PRO A 208 4.13 17.26 9.48
CA PRO A 208 3.53 16.40 10.49
C PRO A 208 2.38 15.57 9.92
N LEU A 209 1.66 16.04 8.89
CA LEU A 209 0.70 15.20 8.16
C LEU A 209 1.38 14.01 7.46
N ALA A 210 2.57 14.21 6.88
CA ALA A 210 3.34 13.11 6.28
C ALA A 210 3.74 12.05 7.33
N VAL A 211 4.13 12.49 8.54
CA VAL A 211 4.45 11.57 9.65
C VAL A 211 3.21 10.82 10.12
N LEU A 212 2.08 11.51 10.28
CA LEU A 212 0.80 10.88 10.65
C LEU A 212 0.36 9.88 9.58
N PHE A 213 0.51 10.22 8.29
CA PHE A 213 0.20 9.32 7.18
C PHE A 213 1.06 8.06 7.23
N PHE A 214 2.38 8.21 7.43
CA PHE A 214 3.30 7.09 7.55
C PHE A 214 2.90 6.16 8.70
N ILE A 215 2.59 6.70 9.87
CA ILE A 215 2.20 5.86 11.02
C ILE A 215 0.83 5.22 10.79
N SER A 216 -0.15 5.95 10.24
CA SER A 216 -1.46 5.38 9.93
C SER A 216 -1.39 4.29 8.86
N SER A 217 -0.51 4.44 7.88
CA SER A 217 -0.29 3.43 6.83
C SER A 217 0.35 2.13 7.36
N LEU A 218 1.20 2.21 8.39
CA LEU A 218 1.70 1.04 9.11
C LEU A 218 0.58 0.31 9.87
N ALA A 219 -0.34 1.09 10.47
CA ALA A 219 -1.47 0.54 11.21
C ALA A 219 -2.53 -0.09 10.28
N GLU A 220 -2.81 0.53 9.13
CA GLU A 220 -3.75 -0.02 8.14
C GLU A 220 -3.26 -1.33 7.53
N THR A 221 -1.96 -1.45 7.27
CA THR A 221 -1.34 -2.67 6.72
C THR A 221 -1.03 -3.73 7.79
N SER A 222 -1.50 -3.51 9.02
CA SER A 222 -1.33 -4.43 10.17
C SER A 222 0.12 -4.92 10.32
N ARG A 223 1.10 -4.04 10.13
CA ARG A 223 2.52 -4.37 10.30
C ARG A 223 3.04 -3.95 11.66
N THR A 224 3.96 -4.76 12.20
CA THR A 224 4.63 -4.49 13.48
C THR A 224 5.21 -3.07 13.44
N PRO A 225 4.92 -2.22 14.43
CA PRO A 225 4.45 -2.51 15.79
C PRO A 225 2.93 -2.67 15.99
N PHE A 226 2.13 -2.47 14.94
CA PHE A 226 0.65 -2.48 14.97
C PHE A 226 0.04 -3.81 14.50
N ASP A 227 0.81 -4.89 14.60
CA ASP A 227 0.44 -6.22 14.13
C ASP A 227 -0.08 -7.11 15.27
N LEU A 228 -1.28 -6.81 15.76
CA LEU A 228 -1.86 -7.61 16.84
C LEU A 228 -2.74 -8.77 16.39
N THR A 229 -3.14 -8.76 15.13
CA THR A 229 -4.00 -9.78 14.55
C THR A 229 -3.20 -10.97 14.05
N GLU A 230 -1.94 -10.77 13.68
CA GLU A 230 -1.02 -11.85 13.28
C GLU A 230 -0.17 -12.38 14.46
N ALA A 231 -0.21 -11.70 15.62
CA ALA A 231 0.65 -12.00 16.75
C ALA A 231 0.55 -13.47 17.21
N GLU A 232 1.66 -14.20 17.03
CA GLU A 232 1.85 -15.59 17.45
C GLU A 232 1.53 -15.84 18.94
N SER A 233 1.68 -14.81 19.78
CA SER A 233 1.43 -14.89 21.22
C SER A 233 -0.03 -14.69 21.63
N GLU A 234 -0.88 -14.10 20.78
CA GLU A 234 -2.28 -13.81 21.11
C GLU A 234 -3.26 -14.67 20.31
N LEU A 235 -3.25 -14.54 18.98
CA LEU A 235 -4.27 -15.13 18.12
C LEU A 235 -3.69 -15.96 16.96
N VAL A 236 -2.37 -16.23 16.97
CA VAL A 236 -1.63 -17.12 16.04
C VAL A 236 -2.08 -16.93 14.59
N ALA A 237 -1.53 -15.96 13.85
CA ALA A 237 -1.88 -15.72 12.42
C ALA A 237 -3.37 -15.37 12.13
N GLY A 238 -4.21 -15.22 13.15
CA GLY A 238 -5.47 -14.49 13.08
C GLY A 238 -6.52 -15.08 12.13
N TYR A 239 -6.93 -14.31 11.12
CA TYR A 239 -7.94 -14.73 10.14
C TYR A 239 -7.40 -15.68 9.06
N GLN A 240 -6.09 -15.92 9.04
CA GLN A 240 -5.44 -16.78 8.05
C GLN A 240 -5.22 -18.22 8.57
N THR A 241 -5.50 -18.51 9.84
CA THR A 241 -5.14 -19.80 10.49
C THR A 241 -5.65 -21.05 9.79
N GLU A 242 -6.87 -20.98 9.27
CA GLU A 242 -7.55 -22.12 8.64
C GLU A 242 -7.19 -22.26 7.15
N TYR A 243 -6.51 -21.27 6.59
CA TYR A 243 -6.14 -21.24 5.18
C TYR A 243 -4.84 -22.01 4.94
N SER A 244 -4.81 -22.72 3.83
CA SER A 244 -3.68 -23.56 3.43
C SER A 244 -3.30 -23.32 1.97
N SER A 245 -2.05 -23.66 1.62
CA SER A 245 -1.57 -23.63 0.23
C SER A 245 -1.82 -22.26 -0.43
N MET A 246 -2.37 -22.24 -1.65
CA MET A 246 -2.57 -21.04 -2.46
C MET A 246 -3.51 -20.01 -1.81
N SER A 247 -4.53 -20.47 -1.08
CA SER A 247 -5.47 -19.58 -0.41
C SER A 247 -4.81 -18.73 0.68
N PHE A 248 -3.84 -19.30 1.40
CA PHE A 248 -2.98 -18.58 2.34
C PHE A 248 -2.04 -17.62 1.61
N ALA A 249 -1.38 -18.08 0.52
CA ALA A 249 -0.50 -17.21 -0.27
C ALA A 249 -1.23 -15.98 -0.82
N LEU A 250 -2.50 -16.09 -1.23
CA LEU A 250 -3.26 -14.96 -1.76
C LEU A 250 -3.45 -13.84 -0.73
N PHE A 251 -3.69 -14.16 0.55
CA PHE A 251 -3.74 -13.13 1.60
C PHE A 251 -2.41 -12.42 1.76
N TRP A 252 -1.31 -13.18 1.84
CA TRP A 252 0.03 -12.61 1.96
C TRP A 252 0.42 -11.76 0.76
N LEU A 253 0.13 -12.23 -0.45
CA LEU A 253 0.38 -11.47 -1.68
C LEU A 253 -0.46 -10.18 -1.69
N GLY A 254 -1.73 -10.23 -1.28
CA GLY A 254 -2.60 -9.08 -1.18
C GLY A 254 -2.13 -8.06 -0.13
N GLU A 255 -1.77 -8.52 1.06
CA GLU A 255 -1.25 -7.66 2.14
C GLU A 255 0.07 -6.98 1.76
N TYR A 256 1.03 -7.71 1.19
CA TYR A 256 2.28 -7.11 0.74
C TYR A 256 2.09 -6.20 -0.48
N ALA A 257 1.13 -6.49 -1.36
CA ALA A 257 0.73 -5.56 -2.41
C ALA A 257 0.14 -4.26 -1.83
N ASN A 258 -0.62 -4.35 -0.73
CA ASN A 258 -1.16 -3.19 -0.03
C ASN A 258 -0.06 -2.42 0.75
N VAL A 259 0.92 -3.10 1.34
CA VAL A 259 2.12 -2.45 1.92
C VAL A 259 2.85 -1.62 0.88
N LEU A 260 3.05 -2.18 -0.32
CA LEU A 260 3.65 -1.46 -1.43
C LEU A 260 2.79 -0.29 -1.90
N LEU A 261 1.47 -0.46 -1.94
CA LEU A 261 0.53 0.60 -2.29
C LEU A 261 0.68 1.77 -1.33
N MET A 262 0.69 1.50 -0.02
CA MET A 262 0.84 2.52 1.01
C MET A 262 2.20 3.24 0.96
N CYS A 263 3.28 2.50 0.71
CA CYS A 263 4.61 3.11 0.48
C CYS A 263 4.59 4.01 -0.77
N THR A 264 3.88 3.59 -1.82
CA THR A 264 3.73 4.35 -3.05
C THR A 264 2.89 5.61 -2.84
N LEU A 265 1.78 5.52 -2.12
CA LEU A 265 0.95 6.66 -1.76
C LEU A 265 1.75 7.68 -0.95
N ASN A 266 2.56 7.24 0.01
CA ASN A 266 3.41 8.16 0.76
C ASN A 266 4.37 8.90 -0.19
N ALA A 267 5.04 8.17 -1.08
CA ALA A 267 5.94 8.75 -2.07
C ALA A 267 5.25 9.74 -3.02
N VAL A 268 4.03 9.42 -3.47
CA VAL A 268 3.22 10.22 -4.40
C VAL A 268 2.65 11.47 -3.72
N LEU A 269 2.12 11.35 -2.51
CA LEU A 269 1.37 12.43 -1.85
C LEU A 269 2.26 13.45 -1.14
N PHE A 270 3.42 13.05 -0.64
CA PHE A 270 4.30 13.93 0.15
C PHE A 270 5.67 14.15 -0.48
N TRP A 271 6.20 13.19 -1.23
CA TRP A 271 7.63 13.17 -1.59
C TRP A 271 7.92 13.31 -3.08
N GLY A 272 7.03 13.92 -3.87
CA GLY A 272 7.33 14.26 -5.25
C GLY A 272 7.03 13.15 -6.26
N GLY A 273 6.49 11.99 -5.87
CA GLY A 273 6.19 10.88 -6.78
C GLY A 273 7.38 10.53 -7.71
N TRP A 274 7.17 10.63 -9.02
CA TRP A 274 8.19 10.38 -10.04
C TRP A 274 9.15 11.57 -10.31
N LEU A 275 8.97 12.72 -9.66
CA LEU A 275 9.86 13.87 -9.80
C LEU A 275 11.22 13.61 -9.15
N PRO A 276 12.30 14.18 -9.71
CA PRO A 276 13.59 14.14 -9.05
C PRO A 276 13.50 14.87 -7.71
N PRO A 277 14.19 14.39 -6.65
CA PRO A 277 14.17 15.03 -5.33
C PRO A 277 14.56 16.51 -5.38
N ILE A 278 15.55 16.86 -6.20
CA ILE A 278 16.03 18.23 -6.37
C ILE A 278 15.65 18.71 -7.77
N ASP A 279 15.15 19.93 -7.87
CA ASP A 279 14.80 20.57 -9.14
C ASP A 279 16.06 21.04 -9.88
N TRP A 280 16.86 20.09 -10.38
CA TRP A 280 18.08 20.36 -11.13
C TRP A 280 18.02 19.68 -12.49
N ALA A 281 18.27 20.46 -13.56
CA ALA A 281 18.17 20.03 -14.96
C ALA A 281 18.80 18.65 -15.28
N PRO A 282 19.99 18.28 -14.75
CA PRO A 282 20.59 16.96 -15.02
C PRO A 282 19.81 15.78 -14.41
N LEU A 283 19.08 15.98 -13.32
CA LEU A 283 18.34 14.90 -12.64
C LEU A 283 17.07 14.49 -13.39
N TYR A 284 16.57 15.36 -14.26
CA TYR A 284 15.46 15.04 -15.18
C TYR A 284 15.87 14.13 -16.34
N ALA A 285 17.18 13.95 -16.58
CA ALA A 285 17.67 12.98 -17.56
C ALA A 285 17.43 11.52 -17.11
N VAL A 286 17.29 11.30 -15.80
CA VAL A 286 16.94 9.99 -15.25
C VAL A 286 15.44 9.76 -15.39
N PRO A 287 14.99 8.62 -15.94
CA PRO A 287 13.57 8.30 -16.04
C PRO A 287 12.84 8.41 -14.69
N GLY A 288 11.71 9.13 -14.66
CA GLY A 288 10.92 9.37 -13.44
C GLY A 288 10.52 8.11 -12.68
N ILE A 289 10.36 7.00 -13.40
CA ILE A 289 10.02 5.69 -12.80
C ILE A 289 11.09 5.20 -11.81
N ILE A 290 12.36 5.52 -12.06
CA ILE A 290 13.48 5.12 -11.18
C ILE A 290 13.40 5.89 -9.87
N TRP A 291 13.03 7.17 -9.92
CA TRP A 291 12.83 7.98 -8.72
C TRP A 291 11.66 7.49 -7.89
N LEU A 292 10.55 7.14 -8.54
CA LEU A 292 9.40 6.56 -7.84
C LEU A 292 9.78 5.26 -7.14
N PHE A 293 10.46 4.33 -7.83
CA PHE A 293 10.91 3.09 -7.22
C PHE A 293 11.92 3.30 -6.09
N ALA A 294 12.85 4.24 -6.22
CA ALA A 294 13.79 4.58 -5.16
C ALA A 294 13.07 5.08 -3.90
N LYS A 295 12.05 5.93 -4.06
CA LYS A 295 11.24 6.43 -2.94
C LYS A 295 10.38 5.32 -2.31
N ILE A 296 9.76 4.47 -3.13
CA ILE A 296 9.02 3.29 -2.63
C ILE A 296 9.93 2.40 -1.79
N LEU A 297 11.13 2.08 -2.29
CA LEU A 297 12.11 1.27 -1.56
C LEU A 297 12.60 1.93 -0.28
N PHE A 298 12.76 3.26 -0.27
CA PHE A 298 13.10 4.01 0.94
C PHE A 298 11.99 3.90 2.01
N PHE A 299 10.72 4.10 1.64
CA PHE A 299 9.61 3.96 2.59
C PHE A 299 9.41 2.51 3.02
N PHE A 300 9.63 1.55 2.13
CA PHE A 300 9.62 0.14 2.48
C PHE A 300 10.74 -0.21 3.47
N PHE A 301 11.95 0.32 3.27
CA PHE A 301 13.05 0.19 4.22
C PHE A 301 12.69 0.81 5.58
N ALA A 302 12.06 1.99 5.59
CA ALA A 302 11.58 2.61 6.81
C ALA A 302 10.50 1.76 7.52
N PHE A 303 9.58 1.13 6.78
CA PHE A 303 8.60 0.18 7.34
C PHE A 303 9.30 -1.01 8.01
N SER A 304 10.24 -1.64 7.31
CA SER A 304 11.00 -2.78 7.83
C SER A 304 11.88 -2.38 9.03
N TRP A 305 12.45 -1.17 9.02
CA TRP A 305 13.24 -0.62 10.12
C TRP A 305 12.41 -0.40 11.39
N VAL A 306 11.24 0.23 11.26
CA VAL A 306 10.31 0.44 12.38
C VAL A 306 9.86 -0.90 12.95
N LYS A 307 9.55 -1.87 12.09
CA LYS A 307 9.23 -3.26 12.48
C LYS A 307 10.29 -3.91 13.35
N ALA A 308 11.56 -3.71 13.07
CA ALA A 308 12.64 -4.35 13.82
C ALA A 308 13.01 -3.64 15.13
N THR A 309 12.71 -2.34 15.26
CA THR A 309 13.16 -1.51 16.38
C THR A 309 12.10 -1.27 17.44
N VAL A 310 10.83 -1.20 17.04
CA VAL A 310 9.74 -0.77 17.93
C VAL A 310 9.00 -1.99 18.50
N PRO A 311 8.74 -2.04 19.82
CA PRO A 311 7.93 -3.08 20.42
C PRO A 311 6.46 -2.97 19.98
N ARG A 312 5.73 -4.07 20.07
CA ARG A 312 4.30 -4.10 19.72
C ARG A 312 3.46 -3.25 20.68
N TYR A 313 2.47 -2.55 20.14
CA TYR A 313 1.44 -1.85 20.93
C TYR A 313 0.28 -2.76 21.21
N ARG A 314 -0.27 -2.80 22.43
CA ARG A 314 -1.52 -3.54 22.70
C ARG A 314 -2.70 -2.92 21.93
N TYR A 315 -3.68 -3.75 21.53
CA TYR A 315 -4.87 -3.33 20.76
C TYR A 315 -5.59 -2.12 21.39
N ASP A 316 -5.83 -2.15 22.71
CA ASP A 316 -6.52 -1.06 23.40
C ASP A 316 -5.75 0.27 23.31
N GLN A 317 -4.42 0.20 23.33
CA GLN A 317 -3.54 1.37 23.21
C GLN A 317 -3.51 1.87 21.77
N LEU A 318 -3.47 0.96 20.80
CA LEU A 318 -3.53 1.23 19.37
C LEU A 318 -4.84 1.94 18.99
N MET A 319 -5.98 1.44 19.47
CA MET A 319 -7.29 2.07 19.23
C MET A 319 -7.36 3.44 19.90
N ARG A 320 -6.83 3.58 21.12
CA ARG A 320 -6.74 4.87 21.81
C ARG A 320 -5.87 5.88 21.05
N LEU A 321 -4.76 5.43 20.45
CA LEU A 321 -3.88 6.27 19.65
C LEU A 321 -4.61 6.79 18.40
N GLY A 322 -5.30 5.92 17.66
CA GLY A 322 -6.12 6.31 16.52
C GLY A 322 -7.17 7.36 16.86
N TRP A 323 -8.01 7.06 17.85
CA TRP A 323 -9.17 7.90 18.16
C TRP A 323 -8.88 9.14 19.00
N LYS A 324 -7.92 9.09 19.93
CA LYS A 324 -7.62 10.22 20.83
C LYS A 324 -6.45 11.09 20.38
N VAL A 325 -5.59 10.58 19.49
CA VAL A 325 -4.39 11.31 19.06
C VAL A 325 -4.45 11.60 17.57
N PHE A 326 -4.54 10.58 16.71
CA PHE A 326 -4.46 10.79 15.27
C PHE A 326 -5.64 11.56 14.68
N LEU A 327 -6.87 11.19 15.05
CA LEU A 327 -8.07 11.87 14.54
C LEU A 327 -8.16 13.35 14.99
N PRO A 328 -7.96 13.72 16.26
CA PRO A 328 -7.96 15.12 16.66
C PRO A 328 -6.83 15.93 16.02
N ILE A 329 -5.61 15.36 15.93
CA ILE A 329 -4.47 16.07 15.34
C ILE A 329 -4.69 16.29 13.84
N SER A 330 -5.19 15.29 13.10
CA SER A 330 -5.45 15.46 11.66
C SER A 330 -6.50 16.54 11.40
N LEU A 331 -7.58 16.59 12.19
CA LEU A 331 -8.60 17.64 12.10
C LEU A 331 -8.07 19.04 12.41
N ILE A 332 -7.30 19.19 13.50
CA ILE A 332 -6.66 20.47 13.84
C ILE A 332 -5.75 20.90 12.69
N TRP A 333 -4.99 19.96 12.10
CA TRP A 333 -4.11 20.32 11.00
C TRP A 333 -4.88 20.80 9.78
N ILE A 334 -5.94 20.09 9.36
CA ILE A 334 -6.78 20.52 8.22
C ILE A 334 -7.31 21.94 8.43
N PHE A 335 -7.79 22.26 9.63
CA PHE A 335 -8.27 23.60 9.95
C PHE A 335 -7.17 24.66 9.75
N LEU A 336 -5.97 24.40 10.25
CA LEU A 336 -4.82 25.30 10.11
C LEU A 336 -4.33 25.39 8.65
N ILE A 337 -4.32 24.28 7.90
CA ILE A 337 -4.04 24.24 6.46
C ILE A 337 -5.01 25.15 5.72
N SER A 338 -6.31 24.94 5.95
CA SER A 338 -7.37 25.70 5.31
C SER A 338 -7.29 27.17 5.64
N GLY A 339 -7.07 27.53 6.92
CA GLY A 339 -6.89 28.91 7.36
C GLY A 339 -5.68 29.59 6.72
N TYR A 340 -4.53 28.91 6.66
CA TYR A 340 -3.33 29.43 6.00
C TYR A 340 -3.57 29.66 4.51
N LEU A 341 -4.13 28.67 3.80
CA LEU A 341 -4.40 28.79 2.37
C LEU A 341 -5.43 29.87 2.06
N MET A 342 -6.45 30.05 2.90
CA MET A 342 -7.41 31.14 2.75
C MET A 342 -6.73 32.51 2.84
N LEU A 343 -5.73 32.65 3.72
CA LEU A 343 -4.97 33.88 3.92
C LEU A 343 -3.86 34.15 2.90
N THR A 344 -3.44 33.17 2.10
CA THR A 344 -2.33 33.36 1.13
C THR A 344 -2.76 33.20 -0.33
N ARG A 345 -3.81 32.42 -0.59
CA ARG A 345 -4.24 32.06 -1.96
C ARG A 345 -5.32 32.97 -2.51
N TYR A 346 -6.15 33.54 -1.63
CA TYR A 346 -7.27 34.42 -1.98
C TYR A 346 -7.09 35.87 -1.53
N SER A 347 -6.01 36.18 -0.81
CA SER A 347 -5.56 37.55 -0.50
C SER A 347 -4.61 38.05 -1.58
#